data_AF-A0ABD1I524-F1
#
_entry.id   AF-A0ABD1I524-F1
#
_cell.length_a   1.000
_cell.length_b   1.000
_cell.length_c   1.000
_cell.angle_alpha   90.00
_cell.angle_beta   90.00
_cell.angle_gamma   90.00
#
_symmetry.space_group_name_H-M   'P 1'
#
loop_
_entity.id
_entity.type
_entity.pdbx_description
1 polymer ?
#
loop_
_entity_poly.entity_id
_entity_poly.type
_entity_poly.pdbx_seq_one_letter_code
_entity_poly.pdbx_strand_id
1 'polypeptide(L)'
;MNIPPQEMFLYKGKWTLKIETILVDTIIRLKEETGWVLKEFPSYFMLTAGKEIESMTAVLFTVEEVAVRVEMLLLRYPTFKKLVTQDGVHWDLPTKCVIAAECVWKKICKKNAFA
;
A
#
# COMPACT_ATOMS: atom_id res chain seq x y z
N MET A 1 12.19 -15.31 -16.35
CA MET A 1 11.86 -15.59 -14.94
C MET A 1 10.34 -15.57 -14.79
N ASN A 2 9.73 -16.62 -14.25
CA ASN A 2 8.31 -16.59 -13.84
C ASN A 2 8.24 -15.85 -12.50
N ILE A 3 8.13 -14.51 -12.53
CA ILE A 3 7.92 -13.72 -11.32
C ILE A 3 6.46 -13.93 -10.91
N PRO A 4 6.15 -14.48 -9.73
CA PRO A 4 4.77 -14.68 -9.31
C PRO A 4 4.05 -13.33 -9.18
N PRO A 5 2.72 -13.27 -9.36
CA PRO A 5 1.96 -12.04 -9.21
C PRO A 5 2.25 -11.37 -7.86
N GLN A 6 2.44 -10.05 -7.86
CA GLN A 6 2.74 -9.28 -6.63
C GLN A 6 1.69 -9.53 -5.54
N GLU A 7 0.45 -9.77 -5.95
CA GLU A 7 -0.66 -10.06 -5.04
C GLU A 7 -0.39 -11.27 -4.14
N MET A 8 0.33 -12.29 -4.62
CA MET A 8 0.67 -13.48 -3.84
C MET A 8 1.62 -13.19 -2.67
N PHE A 9 2.37 -12.09 -2.74
CA PHE A 9 3.33 -11.69 -1.71
C PHE A 9 2.82 -10.54 -0.84
N LEU A 10 2.09 -9.61 -1.44
CA LEU A 10 1.64 -8.38 -0.77
C LEU A 10 0.39 -8.61 0.07
N TYR A 11 -0.47 -9.53 -0.34
CA TYR A 11 -1.78 -9.74 0.27
C TYR A 11 -1.87 -11.11 0.92
N LYS A 12 -2.35 -11.13 2.17
CA LYS A 12 -2.68 -12.35 2.92
C LYS A 12 -4.06 -12.20 3.54
N GLY A 13 -4.76 -13.33 3.67
CA GLY A 13 -6.10 -13.35 4.26
C GLY A 13 -7.11 -12.57 3.41
N LYS A 14 -7.91 -11.72 4.06
CA LYS A 14 -8.98 -10.94 3.43
C LYS A 14 -8.48 -9.75 2.60
N TRP A 15 -7.22 -9.35 2.75
CA TRP A 15 -6.68 -8.18 2.06
C TRP A 15 -6.56 -8.42 0.56
N THR A 16 -6.89 -7.41 -0.24
CA THR A 16 -6.73 -7.42 -1.69
C THR A 16 -6.31 -6.02 -2.15
N LEU A 17 -5.84 -5.89 -3.40
CA LEU A 17 -5.54 -4.58 -3.99
C LEU A 17 -6.76 -3.64 -3.97
N LYS A 18 -7.95 -4.17 -4.25
CA LYS A 18 -9.22 -3.41 -4.20
C LYS A 18 -9.49 -2.86 -2.80
N ILE A 19 -9.37 -3.72 -1.78
CA ILE A 19 -9.61 -3.32 -0.38
C ILE A 19 -8.56 -2.30 0.09
N GLU A 20 -7.29 -2.50 -0.24
CA GLU A 20 -6.23 -1.54 0.11
C GLU A 20 -6.39 -0.21 -0.60
N THR A 21 -6.86 -0.21 -1.85
CA THR A 21 -7.18 1.02 -2.58
C THR A 21 -8.25 1.81 -1.83
N ILE A 22 -9.37 1.17 -1.45
CA ILE A 22 -10.42 1.82 -0.67
C ILE A 22 -9.85 2.39 0.64
N LEU A 23 -9.08 1.59 1.38
CA LEU A 23 -8.43 2.02 2.62
C LEU A 23 -7.58 3.29 2.41
N VAL A 24 -6.67 3.27 1.44
CA VAL A 24 -5.74 4.40 1.22
C VAL A 24 -6.50 5.63 0.74
N ASP A 25 -7.45 5.47 -0.18
CA ASP A 25 -8.25 6.58 -0.71
C ASP A 25 -9.09 7.23 0.40
N THR A 26 -9.73 6.44 1.27
CA THR A 26 -10.48 6.95 2.41
C THR A 26 -9.58 7.72 3.37
N ILE A 27 -8.40 7.18 3.70
CA ILE A 27 -7.47 7.84 4.63
C ILE A 27 -6.96 9.15 4.03
N ILE A 28 -6.58 9.18 2.75
CA ILE A 28 -6.14 10.41 2.06
C ILE A 28 -7.27 11.45 2.08
N ARG A 29 -8.48 11.06 1.69
CA ARG A 29 -9.65 11.95 1.69
C ARG A 29 -9.90 12.56 3.08
N LEU A 30 -9.88 11.74 4.14
CA LEU A 30 -10.04 12.22 5.51
C LEU A 30 -8.93 13.18 5.93
N LYS A 31 -7.68 12.95 5.52
CA LYS A 31 -6.58 13.89 5.79
C LYS A 31 -6.83 15.25 5.14
N GLU A 32 -7.29 15.25 3.89
CA GLU A 32 -7.56 16.46 3.12
C GLU A 32 -8.72 17.25 3.73
N GLU A 33 -9.83 16.57 4.06
CA GLU A 33 -11.02 17.18 4.66
C GLU A 33 -10.77 17.78 6.04
N THR A 34 -9.90 17.16 6.84
CA THR A 34 -9.62 17.58 8.22
C THR A 34 -8.36 18.43 8.37
N GLY A 35 -7.58 18.60 7.29
CA GLY A 35 -6.26 19.23 7.35
C GLY A 35 -5.26 18.47 8.25
N TRP A 36 -5.40 17.15 8.38
CA TRP A 36 -4.61 16.36 9.33
C TRP A 36 -3.15 16.22 8.90
N VAL A 37 -2.25 16.79 9.70
CA VAL A 37 -0.80 16.79 9.43
C VAL A 37 0.00 15.85 10.33
N LEU A 38 -0.61 15.33 11.40
CA LEU A 38 0.10 14.46 12.35
C LEU A 38 0.37 13.08 11.73
N LYS A 39 1.44 12.45 12.22
CA LYS A 39 1.86 11.11 11.79
C LYS A 39 0.90 10.02 12.26
N GLU A 40 0.38 10.19 13.47
CA GLU A 40 -0.57 9.26 14.07
C GLU A 40 -1.98 9.61 13.63
N PHE A 41 -2.74 8.59 13.23
CA PHE A 41 -4.12 8.75 12.82
C PHE A 41 -5.06 8.52 14.00
N PRO A 42 -6.09 9.36 14.17
CA PRO A 42 -7.10 9.13 15.20
C PRO A 42 -7.92 7.88 14.85
N SER A 43 -8.45 7.20 15.86
CA SER A 43 -9.18 5.94 15.68
C SER A 43 -10.38 6.04 14.73
N TYR A 44 -11.03 7.22 14.64
CA TYR A 44 -12.15 7.43 13.73
C TYR A 44 -11.75 7.30 12.25
N PHE A 45 -10.48 7.51 11.88
CA PHE A 45 -10.01 7.25 10.52
C PHE A 45 -10.14 5.77 10.16
N MET A 46 -9.71 4.89 11.08
CA MET A 46 -9.76 3.45 10.89
C MET A 46 -11.19 2.93 10.91
N LEU A 47 -12.04 3.47 11.80
CA LEU A 47 -13.47 3.17 11.83
C LEU A 47 -14.17 3.54 10.51
N THR A 48 -13.92 4.74 9.99
CA THR A 48 -14.51 5.19 8.73
C THR A 48 -14.03 4.35 7.55
N ALA A 49 -12.73 4.08 7.45
CA ALA A 49 -12.18 3.23 6.41
C ALA A 49 -12.74 1.80 6.47
N GLY A 50 -12.84 1.21 7.68
CA GLY A 50 -13.46 -0.10 7.89
C GLY A 50 -14.91 -0.16 7.40
N LYS A 51 -15.72 0.86 7.72
CA LYS A 51 -17.11 0.96 7.24
C LYS A 51 -17.23 1.11 5.73
N GLU A 52 -16.33 1.87 5.11
CA GLU A 52 -16.34 2.06 3.65
C GLU A 52 -15.93 0.78 2.92
N ILE A 53 -14.92 0.08 3.43
CA ILE A 53 -14.54 -1.25 2.94
C ILE A 53 -15.72 -2.21 3.05
N GLU A 54 -16.40 -2.26 4.21
CA GLU A 54 -17.57 -3.10 4.42
C GLU A 54 -18.67 -2.77 3.41
N SER A 55 -19.01 -1.50 3.26
CA SER A 55 -20.04 -1.04 2.32
C SER A 55 -19.75 -1.43 0.86
N MET A 56 -18.49 -1.33 0.43
CA MET A 56 -18.10 -1.55 -0.97
C MET A 56 -17.74 -3.01 -1.31
N THR A 57 -17.48 -3.84 -0.31
CA THR A 57 -16.94 -5.20 -0.51
C THR A 57 -17.62 -6.28 0.31
N ALA A 58 -18.50 -5.94 1.25
CA ALA A 58 -19.09 -6.81 2.26
C ALA A 58 -18.07 -7.51 3.18
N VAL A 59 -16.82 -7.05 3.20
CA VAL A 59 -15.76 -7.60 4.05
C VAL A 59 -15.65 -6.77 5.33
N LEU A 60 -15.78 -7.43 6.47
CA LEU A 60 -15.60 -6.80 7.78
C LEU A 60 -14.16 -6.94 8.28
N PHE A 61 -13.65 -5.80 8.78
CA PHE A 61 -12.39 -5.68 9.51
C PHE A 61 -12.63 -5.02 10.87
N THR A 62 -11.88 -5.45 11.88
CA THR A 62 -11.82 -4.69 13.14
C THR A 62 -10.99 -3.42 12.98
N VAL A 63 -11.13 -2.47 13.91
CA VAL A 63 -10.34 -1.23 13.93
C VAL A 63 -8.84 -1.55 14.00
N GLU A 64 -8.46 -2.55 14.77
CA GLU A 64 -7.09 -3.01 14.96
C GLU A 64 -6.53 -3.62 13.67
N GLU A 65 -7.32 -4.44 12.96
CA GLU A 65 -6.90 -5.00 11.67
C GLU A 65 -6.61 -3.90 10.64
N VAL A 66 -7.46 -2.87 10.58
CA VAL A 66 -7.25 -1.70 9.71
C VAL A 66 -6.03 -0.90 10.14
N ALA A 67 -5.87 -0.64 11.44
CA ALA A 67 -4.75 0.13 11.99
C ALA A 67 -3.39 -0.55 11.70
N VAL A 68 -3.29 -1.86 11.95
CA VAL A 68 -2.09 -2.66 11.64
C VAL A 68 -1.77 -2.59 10.14
N ARG A 69 -2.79 -2.60 9.28
CA ARG A 69 -2.57 -2.49 7.84
C ARG A 69 -2.03 -1.12 7.45
N VAL A 70 -2.60 -0.05 7.99
CA VAL A 70 -2.11 1.32 7.73
C VAL A 70 -0.66 1.48 8.21
N GLU A 71 -0.32 0.97 9.39
CA GLU A 71 1.05 1.00 9.91
C GLU A 71 2.03 0.28 8.95
N MET A 72 1.65 -0.91 8.48
CA MET A 72 2.45 -1.66 7.51
C MET A 72 2.67 -0.87 6.21
N LEU A 73 1.65 -0.16 5.70
CA LEU A 73 1.76 0.66 4.50
C LEU A 73 2.67 1.87 4.71
N LEU A 74 2.55 2.55 5.85
CA LEU A 74 3.43 3.66 6.23
C LEU A 74 4.90 3.21 6.32
N LEU A 75 5.16 2.01 6.84
CA LEU A 75 6.52 1.45 6.92
C LEU A 75 7.10 1.11 5.53
N ARG A 76 6.26 0.64 4.60
CA ARG A 76 6.67 0.28 3.24
C ARG A 76 6.84 1.49 2.32
N TYR A 77 6.10 2.57 2.55
CA TYR A 77 6.08 3.73 1.67
C TYR A 77 7.45 4.40 1.45
N PRO A 78 8.33 4.56 2.46
CA PRO A 78 9.70 5.05 2.23
C PRO A 78 10.50 4.16 1.29
N THR A 79 10.37 2.84 1.40
CA THR A 79 11.04 1.88 0.51
C THR A 79 10.51 2.00 -0.91
N PHE A 80 9.18 2.10 -1.07
CA PHE A 80 8.54 2.38 -2.35
C PHE A 80 9.08 3.67 -2.97
N LYS A 81 9.13 4.78 -2.21
CA LYS A 81 9.66 6.06 -2.69
C LYS A 81 11.11 5.95 -3.16
N LYS A 82 11.97 5.28 -2.39
CA LYS A 82 13.39 5.07 -2.78
C LYS A 82 13.52 4.19 -4.03
N LEU A 83 12.61 3.24 -4.20
CA LEU A 83 12.59 2.33 -5.34
C LEU A 83 12.20 3.06 -6.63
N VAL A 84 11.13 3.86 -6.60
CA VAL A 84 10.67 4.59 -7.80
C VAL A 84 11.61 5.73 -8.21
N THR A 85 12.52 6.16 -7.34
CA THR A 85 13.59 7.12 -7.69
C THR A 85 14.82 6.47 -8.33
N GLN A 86 14.88 5.14 -8.47
CA GLN A 86 16.01 4.47 -9.13
C GLN A 86 15.93 4.65 -10.64
N ASP A 87 17.08 4.90 -11.28
CA ASP A 87 17.16 5.03 -12.74
C ASP A 87 16.61 3.79 -13.46
N GLY A 88 15.70 4.02 -14.41
CA GLY A 88 15.06 2.96 -15.18
C GLY A 88 13.91 2.24 -14.46
N VAL A 89 13.50 2.73 -13.28
CA VAL A 89 12.28 2.32 -12.59
C VAL A 89 11.20 3.37 -12.82
N HIS A 90 9.96 2.93 -13.06
CA HIS A 90 8.80 3.82 -13.08
C HIS A 90 7.59 3.16 -12.40
N TRP A 91 6.67 4.01 -11.96
CA TRP A 91 5.37 3.60 -11.46
C TRP A 91 4.36 3.58 -12.60
N ASP A 92 3.78 2.41 -12.87
CA ASP A 92 2.65 2.28 -13.78
C ASP A 92 1.35 2.49 -13.01
N LEU A 93 0.73 3.64 -13.23
CA LEU A 93 -0.50 4.04 -12.53
C LEU A 93 -1.70 3.12 -12.85
N PRO A 94 -1.96 2.72 -14.12
CA PRO A 94 -3.06 1.84 -14.47
C PRO A 94 -3.01 0.48 -13.78
N THR A 95 -1.87 -0.21 -13.82
CA THR A 95 -1.74 -1.54 -13.19
C THR A 95 -1.33 -1.46 -11.73
N LYS A 96 -1.01 -0.26 -11.22
CA LYS A 96 -0.45 -0.04 -9.88
C LYS A 96 0.79 -0.91 -9.61
N CYS A 97 1.68 -0.98 -10.60
CA CYS A 97 2.90 -1.79 -10.53
C CYS A 97 4.16 -0.93 -10.65
N VAL A 98 5.22 -1.34 -9.96
CA VAL A 98 6.57 -0.83 -10.23
C VAL A 98 7.15 -1.61 -11.40
N ILE A 99 7.54 -0.91 -12.46
CA ILE A 99 8.05 -1.50 -13.70
C ILE A 99 9.50 -1.08 -13.90
N ALA A 100 10.34 -2.06 -14.26
CA ALA A 100 11.73 -1.85 -14.64
C ALA A 100 12.22 -3.01 -15.51
N ALA A 101 13.25 -2.77 -16.32
CA ALA A 101 13.90 -3.83 -17.08
C ALA A 101 14.58 -4.86 -16.15
N GLU A 102 14.70 -6.11 -16.59
CA GLU A 102 15.30 -7.18 -15.77
C GLU A 102 16.72 -6.85 -15.28
N CYS A 103 17.53 -6.19 -16.11
CA CYS A 103 18.87 -5.75 -15.74
C CYS A 103 18.85 -4.70 -14.60
N VAL A 104 17.84 -3.82 -14.57
CA VAL A 104 17.63 -2.83 -13.51
C VAL A 104 17.23 -3.53 -12.22
N TRP A 105 16.27 -4.46 -12.26
CA TRP A 105 15.89 -5.28 -11.09
C TRP A 105 17.09 -6.03 -10.50
N LYS A 106 17.89 -6.71 -11.33
CA LYS A 106 19.11 -7.41 -10.88
C LYS A 106 20.09 -6.45 -10.19
N LYS A 107 20.27 -5.23 -10.70
CA LYS A 107 21.14 -4.21 -10.09
C LYS A 107 20.59 -3.74 -8.74
N ILE A 108 19.29 -3.49 -8.64
CA ILE A 108 18.62 -3.06 -7.41
C ILE A 108 18.73 -4.14 -6.33
N CYS A 109 18.43 -5.40 -6.64
CA CYS A 109 18.51 -6.53 -5.72
C CYS A 109 19.94 -6.86 -5.29
N LYS A 110 20.96 -6.57 -6.12
CA LYS A 110 22.37 -6.74 -5.73
C LYS A 110 22.87 -5.63 -4.80
N LYS A 111 22.44 -4.40 -5.05
CA LYS A 111 22.88 -3.22 -4.26
C LYS A 111 22.19 -3.13 -2.91
N ASN A 112 20.97 -3.64 -2.84
CA ASN A 112 20.17 -3.63 -1.64
C ASN A 112 19.88 -5.08 -1.30
N ALA A 113 20.48 -5.59 -0.23
CA ALA A 113 19.97 -6.79 0.43
C ALA A 113 18.59 -6.42 0.99
N PHE A 114 17.55 -6.48 0.17
CA PHE A 114 16.18 -6.36 0.63
C PHE A 114 15.76 -7.72 1.20
N ALA A 115 16.24 -7.99 2.41
CA ALA A 115 15.69 -8.87 3.44
C ALA A 115 16.53 -8.67 4.70
#